data_AF-A0A3C1B5X2-F1
#
_entry.id   AF-A0A3C1B5X2-F1
#
_cell.length_a   1.000
_cell.length_b   1.000
_cell.length_c   1.000
_cell.angle_alpha   90.00
_cell.angle_beta   90.00
_cell.angle_gamma   90.00
#
_symmetry.space_group_name_H-M   'P 1'
#
loop_
_entity.id
_entity.type
_entity.pdbx_description
1 polymer ?
#
loop_
_entity_poly.entity_id
_entity_poly.type
_entity_poly.pdbx_seq_one_letter_code
_entity_poly.pdbx_strand_id
1 'polypeptide(L)'
;RLQISCLGNFLALTEREPSADLAQLAGDIVVEFDKFRAPQTEKEIARRLKSNLSRQQEHLMHRWGYPYVLDEFRFHLTLTGRLRDAEIAGVQHALTLKLMTILADPITVGDICLCGQRHNERFEIITRFPLGG
;
A
#
# COMPACT_ATOMS: atom_id res chain seq x y z
N ARG A 1 14.07 -5.51 3.25
CA ARG A 1 14.32 -6.01 1.86
C ARG A 1 12.99 -6.30 1.20
N LEU A 2 12.87 -6.16 -0.12
CA LEU A 2 11.62 -6.46 -0.84
C LEU A 2 11.72 -7.76 -1.65
N GLN A 3 10.57 -8.35 -1.95
CA GLN A 3 10.40 -9.51 -2.82
C GLN A 3 9.17 -9.36 -3.70
N ILE A 4 9.12 -10.05 -4.85
CA ILE A 4 7.91 -10.12 -5.67
C ILE A 4 6.96 -11.15 -5.04
N SER A 5 5.72 -10.76 -4.81
CA SER A 5 4.65 -11.61 -4.29
C SER A 5 3.39 -11.49 -5.15
N CYS A 6 2.60 -12.56 -5.18
CA CYS A 6 1.24 -12.53 -5.73
C CYS A 6 0.24 -12.21 -4.61
N LEU A 7 -0.51 -11.12 -4.76
CA LEU A 7 -1.58 -10.74 -3.84
C LEU A 7 -2.91 -10.95 -4.54
N GLY A 8 -3.57 -12.08 -4.28
CA GLY A 8 -4.75 -12.50 -5.04
C GLY A 8 -4.36 -12.84 -6.49
N ASN A 9 -4.69 -11.96 -7.43
CA ASN A 9 -4.42 -12.16 -8.86
C ASN A 9 -3.61 -11.02 -9.50
N PHE A 10 -2.78 -10.32 -8.72
CA PHE A 10 -1.84 -9.34 -9.23
C PHE A 10 -0.49 -9.48 -8.52
N LEU A 11 0.57 -8.97 -9.15
CA LEU A 11 1.92 -9.00 -8.60
C LEU A 11 2.27 -7.66 -7.96
N ALA A 12 2.97 -7.72 -6.84
CA ALA A 12 3.46 -6.56 -6.10
C ALA A 12 4.85 -6.85 -5.50
N LEU A 13 5.59 -5.79 -5.21
CA LEU A 13 6.71 -5.87 -4.27
C LEU A 13 6.15 -5.84 -2.85
N THR A 14 6.59 -6.75 -2.00
CA THR A 14 6.22 -6.81 -0.58
C THR A 14 7.48 -6.89 0.26
N GLU A 15 7.36 -6.60 1.55
CA GLU A 15 8.41 -6.86 2.51
C GLU A 15 8.74 -8.36 2.56
N ARG A 16 10.03 -8.70 2.43
CA ARG A 16 10.49 -10.07 2.68
C ARG A 16 10.41 -10.41 4.17
N GLU A 17 10.71 -9.43 5.00
CA GLU A 17 10.64 -9.47 6.47
C GLU A 17 10.00 -8.16 6.93
N PRO A 18 9.04 -8.18 7.88
CA PRO A 18 8.39 -6.97 8.36
C PRO A 18 9.39 -5.98 8.96
N SER A 19 9.26 -4.70 8.61
CA SER A 19 9.99 -3.60 9.24
C SER A 19 9.11 -2.89 10.26
N ALA A 20 9.51 -2.93 11.54
CA ALA A 20 8.83 -2.20 12.61
C ALA A 20 8.85 -0.68 12.38
N ASP A 21 9.99 -0.15 11.93
CA ASP A 21 10.13 1.29 11.63
C ASP A 21 9.19 1.74 10.52
N LEU A 22 9.04 0.92 9.46
CA LEU A 22 8.12 1.22 8.36
C LEU A 22 6.66 1.13 8.80
N ALA A 23 6.32 0.11 9.61
CA ALA A 23 4.98 -0.03 10.17
C ALA A 23 4.63 1.14 11.09
N GLN A 24 5.56 1.58 11.93
CA GLN A 24 5.40 2.75 12.80
C GLN A 24 5.20 4.02 11.96
N LEU A 25 6.06 4.25 10.97
CA LEU A 25 5.95 5.40 10.08
C LEU A 25 4.58 5.45 9.38
N ALA A 26 4.11 4.32 8.84
CA ALA A 26 2.80 4.23 8.21
C ALA A 26 1.66 4.50 9.22
N GLY A 27 1.79 4.01 10.45
CA GLY A 27 0.83 4.24 11.52
C GLY A 27 0.75 5.70 11.93
N ASP A 28 1.90 6.35 12.14
CA ASP A 28 1.98 7.76 12.52
C ASP A 28 1.35 8.65 11.44
N ILE A 29 1.58 8.35 10.15
CA ILE A 29 0.95 9.06 9.05
C ILE A 29 -0.58 8.92 9.12
N VAL A 30 -1.11 7.72 9.37
CA VAL A 30 -2.57 7.52 9.50
C VAL A 30 -3.12 8.31 10.68
N VAL A 31 -2.47 8.25 11.85
CA VAL A 31 -2.95 8.86 13.08
C VAL A 31 -2.89 10.40 13.01
N GLU A 32 -1.75 10.96 12.63
CA GLU A 32 -1.51 12.41 12.69
C GLU A 32 -2.26 13.18 11.60
N PHE A 33 -2.48 12.55 10.43
CA PHE A 33 -3.13 13.21 9.30
C PHE A 33 -4.64 12.92 9.19
N ASP A 34 -5.22 12.05 10.03
CA ASP A 34 -6.67 11.75 9.97
C ASP A 34 -7.54 13.00 10.13
N LYS A 35 -7.09 13.99 10.92
CA LYS A 35 -7.81 15.27 11.10
C LYS A 35 -8.00 16.08 9.82
N PHE A 36 -7.19 15.84 8.78
CA PHE A 36 -7.30 16.51 7.48
C PHE A 36 -8.19 15.74 6.49
N ARG A 37 -8.59 14.51 6.83
CA ARG A 37 -9.42 13.66 5.97
C ARG A 37 -10.86 14.13 5.99
N ALA A 38 -11.47 14.23 4.81
CA ALA A 38 -12.91 14.43 4.70
C ALA A 38 -13.67 13.20 5.26
N PRO A 39 -14.78 13.39 6.00
CA PRO A 39 -15.62 12.28 6.43
C PRO A 39 -16.07 11.45 5.22
N GLN A 40 -16.06 10.13 5.38
CA GLN A 40 -16.58 9.23 4.36
C GLN A 40 -18.10 9.28 4.34
N THR A 41 -18.66 9.13 3.14
CA THR A 41 -20.10 8.97 2.98
C THR A 41 -20.54 7.57 3.44
N GLU A 42 -21.79 7.44 3.89
CA GLU A 42 -22.39 6.14 4.24
C GLU A 42 -22.27 5.12 3.10
N LYS A 43 -22.38 5.59 1.85
CA LYS A 43 -22.22 4.75 0.65
C LYS A 43 -20.81 4.19 0.50
N GLU A 44 -19.79 4.97 0.80
CA GLU A 44 -18.39 4.52 0.75
C GLU A 44 -18.10 3.51 1.86
N ILE A 45 -18.63 3.74 3.05
CA ILE A 45 -18.53 2.83 4.19
C ILE A 45 -19.22 1.51 3.85
N ALA A 46 -20.49 1.55 3.44
CA ALA A 46 -21.26 0.36 3.09
C ALA A 46 -20.60 -0.44 1.95
N ARG A 47 -20.00 0.22 0.95
CA ARG A 47 -19.25 -0.47 -0.11
C ARG A 47 -18.08 -1.26 0.44
N ARG A 48 -17.34 -0.73 1.41
CA ARG A 48 -16.16 -1.40 1.99
C ARG A 48 -16.56 -2.51 2.96
N LEU A 49 -17.61 -2.31 3.75
CA LEU A 49 -18.17 -3.32 4.68
C LEU A 49 -18.79 -4.54 3.99
N LYS A 50 -19.06 -4.49 2.67
CA LYS A 50 -19.47 -5.67 1.89
C LYS A 50 -18.35 -6.71 1.73
N SER A 51 -17.11 -6.33 2.01
CA SER A 51 -16.01 -7.28 2.09
C SER A 51 -16.17 -8.05 3.41
N ASN A 52 -15.90 -9.36 3.43
CA ASN A 52 -15.95 -10.16 4.67
C ASN A 52 -14.81 -9.73 5.63
N LEU A 53 -14.98 -8.58 6.28
CA LEU A 53 -14.01 -8.00 7.20
C LEU A 53 -14.07 -8.73 8.54
N SER A 54 -12.92 -8.85 9.19
CA SER A 54 -12.90 -9.23 10.60
C SER A 54 -13.47 -8.09 11.46
N ARG A 55 -13.87 -8.40 12.70
CA ARG A 55 -14.32 -7.39 13.66
C ARG A 55 -13.29 -6.27 13.87
N GLN A 56 -12.00 -6.61 13.85
CA GLN A 56 -10.92 -5.62 13.97
C GLN A 56 -10.86 -4.72 12.74
N GLN A 57 -10.96 -5.30 11.55
CA GLN A 57 -10.99 -4.55 10.29
C GLN A 57 -12.21 -3.64 10.17
N GLU A 58 -13.38 -4.06 10.67
CA GLU A 58 -14.56 -3.20 10.77
C GLU A 58 -14.32 -2.00 11.70
N HIS A 59 -13.70 -2.22 12.86
CA HIS A 59 -13.33 -1.15 13.78
C HIS A 59 -12.38 -0.14 13.12
N LEU A 60 -11.34 -0.63 12.44
CA LEU A 60 -10.40 0.21 11.70
C LEU A 60 -11.09 0.96 10.54
N MET A 61 -12.01 0.31 9.84
CA MET A 61 -12.81 0.92 8.79
C MET A 61 -13.65 2.09 9.32
N HIS A 62 -14.32 1.92 10.46
CA HIS A 62 -15.12 2.99 11.07
C HIS A 62 -14.27 4.13 11.62
N ARG A 63 -13.11 3.83 12.24
CA ARG A 63 -12.26 4.84 12.85
C ARG A 63 -11.43 5.62 11.83
N TRP A 64 -10.76 4.90 10.93
CA TRP A 64 -9.75 5.45 10.01
C TRP A 64 -10.20 5.52 8.55
N GLY A 65 -11.39 4.99 8.24
CA GLY A 65 -11.93 4.98 6.88
C GLY A 65 -11.31 3.92 5.96
N TYR A 66 -10.48 3.03 6.49
CA TYR A 66 -9.88 1.93 5.73
C TYR A 66 -9.54 0.75 6.66
N PRO A 67 -9.82 -0.52 6.27
CA PRO A 67 -9.66 -1.66 7.16
C PRO A 67 -8.22 -2.18 7.28
N TYR A 68 -7.31 -1.80 6.38
CA TYR A 68 -5.95 -2.35 6.29
C TYR A 68 -4.89 -1.32 6.71
N VAL A 69 -5.10 -0.69 7.86
CA VAL A 69 -4.19 0.28 8.49
C VAL A 69 -3.71 -0.25 9.84
N LEU A 70 -2.67 0.37 10.43
CA LEU A 70 -2.12 0.00 11.73
C LEU A 70 -1.75 -1.50 11.78
N ASP A 71 -2.31 -2.27 12.69
CA ASP A 71 -2.01 -3.71 12.85
C ASP A 71 -2.31 -4.54 11.60
N GLU A 72 -3.22 -4.06 10.75
CA GLU A 72 -3.60 -4.70 9.47
C GLU A 72 -2.76 -4.18 8.29
N PHE A 73 -1.87 -3.21 8.50
CA PHE A 73 -1.02 -2.66 7.45
C PHE A 73 0.00 -3.71 6.97
N ARG A 74 0.12 -3.85 5.65
CA ARG A 74 1.15 -4.66 4.99
C ARG A 74 1.70 -3.86 3.81
N PHE A 75 2.98 -3.52 3.86
CA PHE A 75 3.60 -2.74 2.81
C PHE A 75 3.59 -3.51 1.48
N HIS A 76 3.13 -2.86 0.42
CA HIS A 76 3.25 -3.37 -0.92
C HIS A 76 3.33 -2.25 -1.96
N LEU A 77 4.04 -2.51 -3.06
CA LEU A 77 4.07 -1.67 -4.25
C LEU A 77 3.53 -2.49 -5.43
N THR A 78 2.36 -2.12 -5.93
CA THR A 78 1.71 -2.81 -7.05
C THR A 78 2.56 -2.72 -8.32
N LEU A 79 2.87 -3.88 -8.92
CA LEU A 79 3.62 -3.96 -10.18
C LEU A 79 2.70 -4.19 -11.38
N THR A 80 1.56 -4.85 -11.17
CA THR A 80 0.62 -5.20 -12.25
C THR A 80 -0.82 -4.92 -11.86
N GLY A 81 -1.68 -4.79 -12.87
CA GLY A 81 -3.11 -4.99 -12.69
C GLY A 81 -3.45 -6.48 -12.46
N ARG A 82 -4.75 -6.79 -12.47
CA ARG A 82 -5.27 -8.17 -12.41
C ARG A 82 -4.76 -8.98 -13.61
N LEU A 83 -4.23 -10.16 -13.35
CA LEU A 83 -3.77 -11.15 -14.32
C LEU A 83 -4.70 -12.37 -14.30
N ARG A 84 -4.71 -13.14 -15.38
CA ARG A 84 -5.28 -14.49 -15.40
C ARG A 84 -4.29 -15.48 -14.77
N ASP A 85 -4.79 -16.53 -14.14
CA ASP A 85 -3.93 -17.50 -13.41
C ASP A 85 -2.81 -18.08 -14.28
N ALA A 86 -3.10 -18.38 -15.55
CA ALA A 86 -2.13 -18.89 -16.51
C ALA A 86 -1.00 -17.90 -16.85
N GLU A 87 -1.19 -16.59 -16.62
CA GLU A 87 -0.21 -15.55 -16.93
C GLU A 87 0.73 -15.26 -15.76
N ILE A 88 0.29 -15.51 -14.52
CA ILE A 88 0.99 -15.08 -13.29
C ILE A 88 2.44 -15.58 -13.29
N ALA A 89 2.65 -16.88 -13.53
CA ALA A 89 3.99 -17.47 -13.47
C ALA A 89 4.95 -16.86 -14.49
N GLY A 90 4.49 -16.65 -15.73
CA GLY A 90 5.30 -16.06 -16.79
C GLY A 90 5.66 -14.59 -16.52
N VAL A 91 4.68 -13.80 -16.09
CA VAL A 91 4.89 -12.39 -15.75
C VAL A 91 5.79 -12.24 -14.52
N GLN A 92 5.59 -13.08 -13.49
CA GLN A 92 6.44 -13.09 -12.30
C GLN A 92 7.89 -13.43 -12.65
N HIS A 93 8.12 -14.44 -13.51
CA HIS A 93 9.48 -14.77 -13.97
C HIS A 93 10.14 -13.59 -14.69
N ALA A 94 9.43 -12.95 -15.62
CA ALA A 94 9.94 -11.79 -16.35
C ALA A 94 10.26 -10.60 -15.42
N LEU A 95 9.41 -10.34 -14.42
CA LEU A 95 9.64 -9.29 -13.42
C LEU A 95 10.83 -9.61 -12.53
N THR A 96 10.97 -10.86 -12.07
CA THR A 96 12.13 -11.31 -11.27
C THR A 96 13.43 -11.04 -12.02
N LEU A 97 13.49 -11.38 -13.30
CA LEU A 97 14.69 -11.12 -14.11
C LEU A 97 14.99 -9.62 -14.26
N LYS A 98 13.96 -8.80 -14.46
CA LYS A 98 14.13 -7.34 -14.63
C LYS A 98 14.51 -6.61 -13.34
N LEU A 99 14.03 -7.09 -12.20
CA LEU A 99 14.19 -6.42 -10.91
C LEU A 99 15.31 -7.03 -10.05
N MET A 100 15.98 -8.10 -10.50
CA MET A 100 16.98 -8.82 -9.69
C MET A 100 18.09 -7.90 -9.14
N THR A 101 18.53 -6.91 -9.92
CA THR A 101 19.60 -5.99 -9.54
C THR A 101 19.11 -4.94 -8.55
N ILE A 102 17.89 -4.41 -8.76
CA ILE A 102 17.27 -3.41 -7.89
C ILE A 102 16.93 -4.01 -6.52
N LEU A 103 16.53 -5.29 -6.50
CA LEU A 103 16.14 -6.00 -5.27
C LEU A 103 17.31 -6.72 -4.58
N ALA A 104 18.53 -6.60 -5.12
CA ALA A 104 19.73 -7.21 -4.55
C ALA A 104 20.08 -6.62 -3.18
N ASP A 105 19.79 -5.33 -2.98
CA ASP A 105 20.09 -4.58 -1.77
C ASP A 105 18.83 -4.14 -1.02
N PRO A 106 18.94 -3.84 0.28
CA PRO A 106 17.87 -3.18 1.01
C PRO A 106 17.48 -1.84 0.36
N ILE A 107 16.18 -1.59 0.25
CA ILE A 107 15.66 -0.31 -0.24
C ILE A 107 15.40 0.59 0.97
N THR A 108 16.01 1.76 0.97
CA THR A 108 15.81 2.79 2.00
C THR A 108 14.63 3.68 1.62
N VAL A 109 13.73 3.93 2.56
CA VAL A 109 12.69 4.95 2.43
C VAL A 109 13.29 6.28 2.87
N GLY A 110 13.64 7.12 1.89
CA GLY A 110 14.31 8.40 2.13
C GLY A 110 13.36 9.61 2.15
N ASP A 111 12.13 9.47 1.67
CA ASP A 111 11.20 10.58 1.50
C ASP A 111 9.75 10.16 1.76
N ILE A 112 8.94 11.12 2.24
CA ILE A 112 7.47 11.09 2.16
C ILE A 112 7.03 12.14 1.17
N CYS A 113 6.07 11.79 0.31
CA CYS A 113 5.48 12.72 -0.65
C CYS A 113 4.01 12.96 -0.33
N LEU A 114 3.59 14.23 -0.32
CA LEU A 114 2.18 14.58 -0.46
C LEU A 114 1.83 14.50 -1.94
N CYS A 115 0.87 13.65 -2.29
CA CYS A 115 0.42 13.46 -3.66
C CYS A 115 -1.04 13.91 -3.83
N GLY A 116 -1.34 14.52 -4.97
CA GLY A 116 -2.69 14.89 -5.39
C GLY A 116 -3.12 14.13 -6.63
N GLN A 117 -4.40 13.79 -6.75
CA GLN A 117 -4.96 13.21 -7.97
C GLN A 117 -5.59 14.30 -8.83
N ARG A 118 -5.20 14.38 -10.11
CA ARG A 118 -5.82 15.29 -11.08
C ARG A 118 -7.09 14.68 -11.67
N HIS A 119 -7.85 15.50 -12.41
CA HIS A 119 -9.08 15.09 -13.10
C HIS A 119 -8.91 13.95 -14.12
N ASN A 120 -7.69 13.67 -14.57
CA ASN A 120 -7.34 12.57 -15.47
C ASN A 120 -6.93 11.28 -14.73
N GLU A 121 -7.28 11.17 -13.45
CA GLU A 121 -6.99 10.04 -12.55
C GLU A 121 -5.51 9.80 -12.22
N ARG A 122 -4.58 10.59 -12.77
CA ARG A 122 -3.15 10.47 -12.45
C ARG A 122 -2.80 11.19 -11.16
N PHE A 123 -1.93 10.58 -10.38
CA PHE A 123 -1.30 11.23 -9.23
C PHE A 123 -0.11 12.06 -9.65
N GLU A 124 0.09 13.17 -8.95
CA GLU A 124 1.30 13.97 -9.00
C GLU A 124 1.82 14.24 -7.59
N ILE A 125 3.14 14.46 -7.48
CA ILE A 125 3.76 14.92 -6.24
C ILE A 125 3.49 16.41 -6.11
N ILE A 126 2.79 16.80 -5.05
CA ILE A 126 2.59 18.21 -4.66
C ILE A 126 3.85 18.69 -3.94
N THR A 127 4.30 17.92 -2.95
CA THR A 127 5.48 18.24 -2.14
C THR A 127 6.20 16.95 -1.73
N ARG A 128 7.54 17.01 -1.64
CA ARG A 128 8.39 15.93 -1.12
C ARG A 128 9.10 16.40 0.15
N PHE A 129 9.14 15.53 1.16
CA PHE A 129 9.76 15.77 2.45
C PHE A 129 10.80 14.68 2.71
N PRO A 130 12.08 15.02 2.90
CA PRO A 130 13.10 14.03 3.24
C PRO A 130 12.89 13.50 4.66
N LEU A 131 13.14 12.21 4.85
CA LEU A 131 13.22 11.56 6.15
C LEU A 131 14.69 11.54 6.61
N GLY A 132 14.95 11.90 7.86
CA GLY A 132 16.30 11.84 8.45
C GLY A 132 16.94 13.19 8.79
N GLY A 133 16.29 14.31 8.46
CA GLY A 133 16.78 15.66 8.78
C GLY A 133 17.82 16.20 7.80
#